data_AF-A0A1L8Z9W3-F1
#
_entry.id   AF-A0A1L8Z9W3-F1
#
_cell.length_a   1.000
_cell.length_b   1.000
_cell.length_c   1.000
_cell.angle_alpha   90.00
_cell.angle_beta   90.00
_cell.angle_gamma   90.00
#
_symmetry.space_group_name_H-M   'P 1'
#
loop_
_entity.id
_entity.type
_entity.pdbx_description
1 polymer ?
#
loop_
_entity_poly.entity_id
_entity_poly.type
_entity_poly.pdbx_seq_one_letter_code
_entity_poly.pdbx_strand_id
1 'polypeptide(L)'
;MNIKIKDRINTGKNQKKIKINCDEDKMERFLFLKERLIINFQKEIHNKIETMKILKEIKDKEYYKLDGYQNFEMFTRNYKIAKSQAYEYLRMANAIEEGLVQEKYIIEN
;
A
#
# COMPACT_ATOMS: atom_id res chain seq x y z
N MET A 1 63.18 -32.86 38.83
CA MET A 1 63.71 -31.53 38.47
C MET A 1 63.93 -31.47 36.97
N ASN A 2 63.13 -30.68 36.25
CA ASN A 2 63.52 -29.76 35.18
C ASN A 2 62.31 -29.41 34.31
N ILE A 3 61.80 -28.21 34.59
CA ILE A 3 60.83 -27.46 33.81
C ILE A 3 61.49 -27.05 32.49
N LYS A 4 60.79 -27.19 31.37
CA LYS A 4 61.01 -26.36 30.17
C LYS A 4 59.66 -25.92 29.62
N ILE A 5 59.15 -24.81 30.16
CA ILE A 5 58.12 -23.99 29.55
C ILE A 5 58.75 -23.37 28.29
N LYS A 6 58.16 -23.62 27.12
CA LYS A 6 58.42 -22.81 25.92
C LYS A 6 57.18 -21.98 25.66
N ASP A 7 57.14 -20.80 26.28
CA ASP A 7 56.33 -19.71 25.81
C ASP A 7 56.87 -19.25 24.46
N ARG A 8 56.11 -19.48 23.39
CA ARG A 8 56.11 -18.60 22.22
C ARG A 8 54.69 -18.45 21.72
N ILE A 9 54.11 -17.31 22.09
CA ILE A 9 52.96 -16.68 21.45
C ILE A 9 53.27 -16.57 19.95
N ASN A 10 52.38 -17.07 19.10
CA ASN A 10 52.21 -16.54 17.75
C ASN A 10 50.72 -16.30 17.47
N THR A 11 50.33 -15.08 17.79
CA THR A 11 49.30 -14.26 17.14
C THR A 11 49.04 -14.61 15.69
N GLY A 12 47.77 -14.78 15.30
CA GLY A 12 47.43 -14.77 13.89
C GLY A 12 46.04 -15.25 13.51
N LYS A 13 45.03 -14.39 13.74
CA LYS A 13 43.86 -14.22 12.87
C LYS A 13 43.08 -15.49 12.51
N ASN A 14 41.94 -15.70 13.18
CA ASN A 14 40.70 -16.07 12.51
C ASN A 14 39.47 -15.52 13.27
N GLN A 15 39.53 -14.24 13.64
CA GLN A 15 38.31 -13.43 13.73
C GLN A 15 37.88 -13.07 12.30
N LYS A 16 37.35 -14.05 11.57
CA LYS A 16 36.75 -13.81 10.26
C LYS A 16 35.53 -14.71 10.10
N LYS A 17 34.54 -14.50 10.94
CA LYS A 17 33.19 -15.06 10.76
C LYS A 17 32.10 -14.19 11.38
N ILE A 18 32.22 -12.87 11.29
CA ILE A 18 31.10 -11.95 11.53
C ILE A 18 31.24 -10.78 10.55
N LYS A 19 31.11 -11.06 9.26
CA LYS A 19 31.01 -10.03 8.20
C LYS A 19 30.30 -10.60 6.96
N ILE A 20 29.34 -11.47 7.21
CA ILE A 20 28.45 -12.14 6.25
C ILE A 20 27.12 -12.13 7.02
N ASN A 21 26.28 -11.09 6.97
CA ASN A 21 25.26 -10.94 5.94
C ASN A 21 24.53 -9.58 5.94
N CYS A 22 25.19 -8.51 6.39
CA CYS A 22 24.52 -7.21 6.54
C CYS A 22 23.91 -6.67 5.22
N ASP A 23 24.44 -7.04 4.07
CA ASP A 23 23.92 -6.59 2.77
C ASP A 23 22.90 -7.57 2.17
N GLU A 24 23.00 -8.87 2.43
CA GLU A 24 21.96 -9.85 2.08
C GLU A 24 20.67 -9.61 2.89
N ASP A 25 20.80 -9.38 4.20
CA ASP A 25 19.67 -9.09 5.09
C ASP A 25 18.97 -7.77 4.69
N LYS A 26 19.74 -6.76 4.25
CA LYS A 26 19.17 -5.50 3.72
C LYS A 26 18.45 -5.73 2.39
N MET A 27 19.00 -6.56 1.50
CA MET A 27 18.38 -6.86 0.22
C MET A 27 17.09 -7.66 0.40
N GLU A 28 17.06 -8.66 1.28
CA GLU A 28 15.84 -9.38 1.64
C GLU A 28 14.78 -8.43 2.20
N ARG A 29 15.18 -7.56 3.14
CA ARG A 29 14.27 -6.55 3.70
C ARG A 29 13.74 -5.59 2.63
N PHE A 30 14.58 -5.17 1.70
CA PHE A 30 14.18 -4.30 0.61
C PHE A 30 13.16 -4.97 -0.32
N LEU A 31 13.39 -6.23 -0.71
CA LEU A 31 12.45 -6.99 -1.54
C LEU A 31 11.09 -7.15 -0.85
N PHE A 32 11.09 -7.50 0.44
CA PHE A 32 9.87 -7.57 1.23
C PHE A 32 9.11 -6.23 1.27
N LEU A 33 9.80 -5.11 1.46
CA LEU A 33 9.18 -3.78 1.45
C LEU A 33 8.62 -3.43 0.07
N LYS A 34 9.31 -3.79 -1.01
CA LYS A 34 8.86 -3.59 -2.38
C LYS A 34 7.58 -4.38 -2.68
N GLU A 35 7.50 -5.64 -2.28
CA GLU A 35 6.29 -6.45 -2.42
C GLU A 35 5.13 -5.88 -1.62
N ARG A 36 5.38 -5.49 -0.36
CA ARG A 36 4.36 -4.82 0.46
C ARG A 36 3.86 -3.53 -0.15
N LEU A 37 4.73 -2.76 -0.80
CA LEU A 37 4.37 -1.52 -1.47
C LEU A 37 3.40 -1.80 -2.63
N ILE A 38 3.69 -2.80 -3.47
CA ILE A 38 2.81 -3.23 -4.56
C ILE A 38 1.43 -3.65 -4.01
N ILE A 39 1.41 -4.49 -2.97
CA ILE A 39 0.16 -4.94 -2.34
C ILE A 39 -0.63 -3.76 -1.78
N ASN A 40 0.04 -2.79 -1.15
CA ASN A 40 -0.61 -1.60 -0.61
C ASN A 40 -1.25 -0.75 -1.71
N PHE A 41 -0.55 -0.56 -2.84
CA PHE A 41 -1.11 0.17 -3.99
C PHE A 41 -2.31 -0.55 -4.61
N GLN A 42 -2.23 -1.87 -4.79
CA GLN A 42 -3.38 -2.66 -5.28
C GLN A 42 -4.60 -2.53 -4.36
N LYS A 43 -4.38 -2.60 -3.04
CA LYS A 43 -5.45 -2.37 -2.05
C LYS A 43 -5.99 -0.94 -2.12
N GLU A 44 -5.13 0.06 -2.29
CA GLU A 44 -5.57 1.45 -2.43
C GLU A 44 -6.44 1.64 -3.68
N ILE A 45 -6.05 1.06 -4.81
CA ILE A 45 -6.81 1.10 -6.06
C ILE A 45 -8.17 0.42 -5.88
N HIS A 46 -8.19 -0.78 -5.30
CA HIS A 46 -9.44 -1.49 -5.01
C HIS A 46 -10.36 -0.67 -4.10
N ASN A 47 -9.83 -0.12 -3.01
CA ASN A 47 -10.58 0.72 -2.09
C ASN A 47 -11.12 1.99 -2.77
N LYS A 48 -10.38 2.59 -3.71
CA LYS A 48 -10.85 3.73 -4.51
C LYS A 48 -12.03 3.33 -5.40
N ILE A 49 -11.94 2.20 -6.10
CA ILE A 49 -13.03 1.70 -6.95
C ILE A 49 -14.29 1.43 -6.10
N GLU A 50 -14.15 0.75 -4.96
CA GLU A 50 -15.27 0.49 -4.06
C GLU A 50 -15.87 1.80 -3.53
N THR A 51 -15.04 2.79 -3.19
CA THR A 51 -15.51 4.13 -2.81
C THR A 51 -16.34 4.77 -3.93
N MET A 52 -15.91 4.68 -5.19
CA MET A 52 -16.66 5.21 -6.34
C MET A 52 -18.02 4.54 -6.49
N LYS A 53 -18.10 3.21 -6.37
CA LYS A 53 -19.35 2.45 -6.43
C LYS A 53 -20.32 2.84 -5.31
N ILE A 54 -19.84 2.90 -4.07
CA ILE A 54 -20.63 3.31 -2.90
C ILE A 54 -21.19 4.72 -3.10
N LEU A 55 -20.35 5.67 -3.53
CA LEU A 55 -20.77 7.06 -3.76
C LEU A 55 -21.82 7.15 -4.86
N LYS A 56 -21.68 6.36 -5.92
CA LYS A 56 -22.68 6.28 -7.00
C LYS A 56 -24.00 5.74 -6.49
N GLU A 57 -24.01 4.63 -5.76
CA GLU A 57 -25.24 4.07 -5.22
C GLU A 57 -25.95 5.05 -4.27
N ILE A 58 -25.20 5.71 -3.38
CA ILE A 58 -25.74 6.74 -2.47
C ILE A 58 -26.34 7.91 -3.28
N LYS A 59 -25.69 8.31 -4.38
CA LYS A 59 -26.18 9.41 -5.21
C LYS A 59 -27.44 9.03 -5.99
N ASP A 60 -27.47 7.84 -6.58
CA ASP A 60 -28.53 7.37 -7.47
C ASP A 60 -29.81 7.05 -6.69
N LYS A 61 -29.67 6.44 -5.51
CA LYS A 61 -30.80 6.14 -4.60
C LYS A 61 -31.12 7.27 -3.64
N GLU A 62 -30.37 8.37 -3.72
CA GLU A 62 -30.48 9.54 -2.85
C GLU A 62 -30.40 9.24 -1.34
N TYR A 63 -29.64 8.21 -0.95
CA TYR A 63 -29.51 7.78 0.45
C TYR A 63 -28.92 8.83 1.38
N TYR A 64 -28.21 9.83 0.84
CA TYR A 64 -27.77 10.98 1.62
C TYR A 64 -28.94 11.75 2.28
N LYS A 65 -30.17 11.65 1.76
CA LYS A 65 -31.36 12.25 2.38
C LYS A 65 -31.77 11.54 3.67
N LEU A 66 -31.42 10.26 3.85
CA LEU A 66 -31.70 9.50 5.07
C LEU A 66 -30.93 10.06 6.28
N ASP A 67 -29.77 10.66 6.03
CA ASP A 67 -28.95 11.36 7.03
C ASP A 67 -29.24 12.87 7.07
N GLY A 68 -30.34 13.31 6.44
CA GLY A 68 -30.80 14.70 6.46
C GLY A 68 -30.05 15.68 5.55
N TYR A 69 -29.13 15.21 4.68
CA TYR A 69 -28.48 16.11 3.73
C TYR A 69 -29.43 16.53 2.62
N GLN A 70 -29.43 17.83 2.31
CA GLN A 70 -30.27 18.40 1.25
C GLN A 70 -29.80 18.00 -0.15
N ASN A 71 -28.51 17.74 -0.32
CA ASN A 71 -27.92 17.35 -1.60
C ASN A 71 -26.67 16.50 -1.38
N PHE A 72 -26.27 15.79 -2.44
CA PHE A 72 -25.12 14.89 -2.41
C PHE A 72 -23.80 15.62 -2.09
N GLU A 73 -23.62 16.86 -2.54
CA GLU A 73 -22.41 17.63 -2.27
C GLU A 73 -22.24 17.91 -0.76
N MET A 74 -23.32 18.20 -0.04
CA MET A 74 -23.26 18.35 1.42
C MET A 74 -22.82 17.06 2.11
N PHE A 75 -23.31 15.91 1.65
CA PHE A 75 -22.90 14.60 2.17
C PHE A 75 -21.41 14.34 1.95
N THR A 76 -20.89 14.56 0.74
CA THR A 76 -19.48 14.23 0.42
C THR A 76 -18.47 15.09 1.17
N ARG A 77 -18.84 16.31 1.58
CA ARG A 77 -17.99 17.20 2.38
C ARG A 77 -17.56 16.58 3.71
N ASN A 78 -18.40 15.76 4.34
CA ASN A 78 -18.09 15.10 5.60
C ASN A 78 -16.97 14.04 5.48
N TYR A 79 -16.72 13.56 4.27
CA TYR A 79 -15.66 12.61 3.96
C TYR A 79 -14.42 13.27 3.35
N LYS A 80 -14.30 14.61 3.44
CA LYS A 80 -13.23 15.41 2.83
C LYS A 80 -13.15 15.25 1.30
N ILE A 81 -14.28 14.96 0.66
CA ILE A 81 -14.37 14.85 -0.80
C ILE A 81 -14.94 16.16 -1.35
N ALA A 82 -14.11 16.87 -2.11
CA ALA A 82 -14.51 18.08 -2.79
C ALA A 82 -15.57 17.79 -3.87
N LYS A 83 -16.39 18.79 -4.22
CA LYS A 83 -17.44 18.67 -5.24
C LYS A 83 -16.91 18.10 -6.56
N SER A 84 -15.85 18.69 -7.12
CA SER A 84 -15.26 18.25 -8.39
C SER A 84 -14.86 16.77 -8.36
N GLN A 85 -14.20 16.35 -7.28
CA GLN A 85 -13.77 14.97 -7.06
C GLN A 85 -14.96 14.01 -6.91
N ALA A 86 -16.02 14.41 -6.20
CA ALA A 86 -17.23 13.60 -6.07
C ALA A 86 -17.87 13.32 -7.45
N TYR A 87 -18.01 14.34 -8.30
CA TYR A 87 -18.56 14.16 -9.64
C TYR A 87 -17.60 13.41 -10.59
N GLU A 88 -16.29 13.49 -10.40
CA GLU A 88 -15.33 12.63 -11.09
C GLU A 88 -15.51 11.17 -10.71
N TYR A 89 -15.65 10.87 -9.42
CA TYR A 89 -15.90 9.50 -8.94
C TYR A 89 -17.19 8.91 -9.49
N LEU A 90 -18.26 9.72 -9.60
CA LEU A 90 -19.49 9.28 -10.25
C LEU A 90 -19.28 8.96 -11.74
N ARG A 91 -18.54 9.80 -12.47
CA ARG A 91 -18.22 9.57 -13.89
C ARG A 91 -17.39 8.29 -14.08
N MET A 92 -16.38 8.08 -13.23
CA MET A 92 -15.56 6.87 -13.27
C MET A 92 -16.37 5.62 -12.93
N ALA A 93 -17.24 5.68 -11.92
CA ALA A 93 -18.11 4.57 -11.55
C ALA A 93 -19.05 4.18 -12.71
N ASN A 94 -19.65 5.15 -13.39
CA ASN A 94 -20.48 4.89 -14.57
C ASN A 94 -19.66 4.24 -15.69
N ALA A 95 -18.46 4.74 -15.99
CA ALA A 95 -17.59 4.16 -17.02
C ALA A 95 -17.14 2.72 -16.70
N ILE A 96 -16.97 2.39 -15.41
CA ILE A 96 -16.69 1.03 -14.96
C ILE A 96 -17.92 0.13 -15.14
N GLU A 97 -19.10 0.60 -14.74
CA GLU A 97 -20.36 -0.15 -14.85
C GLU A 97 -20.76 -0.40 -16.32
N GLU A 98 -20.53 0.57 -17.20
CA GLU A 98 -20.74 0.47 -18.65
C GLU A 98 -19.68 -0.41 -19.34
N GLY A 99 -18.66 -0.89 -18.62
CA GLY A 99 -17.59 -1.72 -19.15
C GLY A 99 -16.60 -0.97 -20.05
N LEU A 100 -16.67 0.36 -20.11
CA LEU A 100 -15.73 1.22 -20.83
C LEU A 100 -14.34 1.21 -20.19
N VAL A 101 -14.28 0.98 -18.89
CA VAL A 101 -13.04 0.79 -18.13
C VAL A 101 -13.15 -0.51 -17.34
N GLN A 102 -12.30 -1.50 -17.64
CA GLN A 102 -12.27 -2.73 -16.85
C GLN A 102 -11.42 -2.50 -15.60
N GLU A 103 -11.92 -2.89 -14.43
CA GLU A 103 -11.23 -2.75 -13.13
C GLU A 103 -9.80 -3.30 -13.17
N LYS A 104 -9.58 -4.39 -13.91
CA LYS A 104 -8.27 -5.01 -14.11
C LYS A 104 -7.22 -4.06 -14.72
N TYR A 105 -7.61 -3.13 -15.61
CA TYR A 105 -6.70 -2.17 -16.23
C TYR A 105 -6.31 -1.03 -15.29
N ILE A 106 -7.09 -0.80 -14.24
CA ILE A 106 -6.75 0.15 -13.16
C ILE A 106 -5.80 -0.52 -12.18
N ILE A 107 -5.95 -1.84 -11.93
CA ILE A 107 -5.16 -2.61 -10.95
C ILE A 107 -3.77 -3.02 -11.48
N GLU A 108 -3.57 -3.10 -12.80
CA GLU A 108 -2.31 -3.55 -13.42
C GLU A 108 -1.25 -2.45 -13.71
N ASN A 109 -1.55 -1.17 -13.45
CA ASN A 109 -0.56 -0.06 -13.56
C ASN A 109 -0.12 0.46 -12.18
#